data_AF-A0A7S3SZ99-F1
#
_entry.id   AF-A0A7S3SZ99-F1
#
_cell.length_a   1.000
_cell.length_b   1.000
_cell.length_c   1.000
_cell.angle_alpha   90.00
_cell.angle_beta   90.00
_cell.angle_gamma   90.00
#
_symmetry.space_group_name_H-M   'P 1'
#
loop_
_entity.id
_entity.type
_entity.pdbx_description
1 polymer ?
#
loop_
_entity_poly.entity_id
_entity_poly.type
_entity_poly.pdbx_seq_one_letter_code
_entity_poly.pdbx_strand_id
1 'polypeptide(L)'
;SANQMGGEVWRQGERLAQLQAQIKRDGFVSLAPSELCCDARAVAALRRGALRLTALGWPATMLLLFDEAWLLLAHASRLMLALTGCSPSFDTLAWCVDP
;
A
#
# COMPACT_ATOMS: atom_id res chain seq x y z
N SER A 1 -24.34 -9.13 19.77
CA SER A 1 -23.02 -8.95 19.12
C SER A 1 -22.82 -7.55 18.52
N ALA A 2 -23.24 -6.48 19.20
CA ALA A 2 -23.14 -5.09 18.70
C ALA A 2 -21.87 -4.33 19.17
N ASN A 3 -20.98 -4.97 19.95
CA ASN A 3 -19.91 -4.30 20.67
C ASN A 3 -18.50 -4.44 20.04
N GLN A 4 -18.39 -4.95 18.80
CA GLN A 4 -17.10 -5.14 18.11
C GLN A 4 -16.88 -4.16 16.94
N MET A 5 -17.94 -3.63 16.31
CA MET A 5 -17.82 -2.63 15.24
C MET A 5 -17.40 -1.24 15.75
N GLY A 6 -17.71 -0.93 17.02
CA GLY A 6 -17.37 0.34 17.65
C GLY A 6 -15.94 0.43 18.17
N GLY A 7 -15.04 -0.51 17.87
CA GLY A 7 -13.64 -0.49 18.33
C GLY A 7 -12.62 -0.33 17.19
N GLU A 8 -12.91 -0.87 16.01
CA GLU A 8 -12.06 -0.74 14.82
C GLU A 8 -12.16 0.65 14.18
N VAL A 9 -13.35 1.26 14.17
CA VAL A 9 -13.59 2.55 13.50
C VAL A 9 -12.87 3.71 14.20
N TRP A 10 -12.82 3.74 15.54
CA TRP A 10 -12.11 4.80 16.27
C TRP A 10 -10.58 4.65 16.18
N ARG A 11 -10.05 3.42 16.17
CA ARG A 11 -8.61 3.18 15.95
C ARG A 11 -8.15 3.67 14.57
N GLN A 12 -8.99 3.53 13.55
CA GLN A 12 -8.68 4.02 12.21
C GLN A 12 -8.64 5.56 12.16
N GLY A 13 -9.55 6.25 12.85
CA GLY A 13 -9.55 7.72 12.92
C GLY A 13 -8.32 8.30 13.63
N GLU A 14 -7.95 7.74 14.79
CA GLU A 14 -6.75 8.18 15.52
C GLU A 14 -5.47 7.91 14.75
N ARG A 15 -5.35 6.73 14.12
CA ARG A 15 -4.17 6.38 13.31
C ARG A 15 -4.06 7.28 12.08
N LEU A 16 -5.19 7.60 11.43
CA LEU A 16 -5.21 8.52 10.30
C LEU A 16 -4.71 9.91 10.71
N ALA A 17 -5.16 10.43 11.85
CA ALA A 17 -4.70 11.72 12.35
C ALA A 17 -3.20 11.74 12.67
N GLN A 18 -2.67 10.64 13.22
CA GLN A 18 -1.23 10.48 13.45
C GLN A 18 -0.43 10.48 12.14
N LEU A 19 -0.89 9.73 11.13
CA LEU A 19 -0.27 9.67 9.81
C LEU A 19 -0.33 11.03 9.11
N GLN A 20 -1.44 11.76 9.23
CA GLN A 20 -1.56 13.14 8.73
C GLN A 20 -0.57 14.08 9.41
N ALA A 21 -0.37 13.95 10.72
CA ALA A 21 0.61 14.74 11.45
C ALA A 21 2.04 14.37 11.04
N GLN A 22 2.31 13.08 10.81
CA GLN A 22 3.62 12.57 10.40
C GLN A 22 3.98 13.03 8.98
N ILE A 23 3.09 12.88 8.01
CA ILE A 23 3.35 13.30 6.63
C ILE A 23 3.60 14.82 6.52
N LYS A 24 2.92 15.62 7.35
CA LYS A 24 3.14 17.09 7.42
C LYS A 24 4.49 17.45 8.00
N ARG A 25 5.00 16.68 8.97
CA ARG A 25 6.30 16.94 9.61
C ARG A 25 7.46 16.40 8.79
N ASP A 26 7.35 15.17 8.32
CA ASP A 26 8.47 14.40 7.79
C ASP A 26 8.46 14.33 6.25
N GLY A 27 7.35 14.69 5.62
CA GLY A 27 7.15 14.56 4.17
C GLY A 27 6.89 13.12 3.70
N PHE A 28 6.96 12.14 4.59
CA PHE A 28 6.66 10.73 4.31
C PHE A 28 6.01 10.03 5.50
N VAL A 29 5.42 8.86 5.25
CA VAL A 29 4.92 7.94 6.30
C VAL A 29 5.26 6.50 5.93
N SER A 30 5.40 5.66 6.95
CA SER A 30 5.53 4.22 6.78
C SER A 30 4.29 3.51 7.30
N LEU A 31 3.86 2.49 6.58
CA LEU A 31 2.66 1.72 6.86
C LEU A 31 3.04 0.25 7.00
N ALA A 32 2.45 -0.42 7.98
CA ALA A 32 2.42 -1.87 8.00
C ALA A 32 1.54 -2.38 6.85
N PRO A 33 1.82 -3.58 6.30
CA PRO A 33 1.00 -4.15 5.21
C PRO A 33 -0.50 -4.23 5.54
N SER A 34 -0.84 -4.48 6.81
CA SER A 34 -2.23 -4.52 7.28
C SER A 34 -2.95 -3.17 7.19
N GLU A 35 -2.23 -2.05 7.20
CA GLU A 35 -2.80 -0.70 7.13
C GLU A 35 -3.21 -0.29 5.71
N LEU A 36 -2.70 -0.99 4.67
CA LEU A 36 -3.13 -0.79 3.29
C LEU A 36 -4.52 -1.40 3.01
N CYS A 37 -5.10 -2.16 3.95
CA CYS A 37 -6.37 -2.86 3.81
C CYS A 37 -6.46 -3.68 2.51
N CYS A 38 -5.33 -4.22 2.06
CA CYS A 38 -5.23 -5.02 0.84
C CYS A 38 -5.33 -6.52 1.18
N ASP A 39 -5.83 -7.33 0.24
CA ASP A 39 -5.87 -8.78 0.42
C ASP A 39 -4.44 -9.33 0.51
N ALA A 40 -4.10 -9.92 1.65
CA ALA A 40 -2.79 -10.54 1.88
C ALA A 40 -2.45 -11.60 0.81
N ARG A 41 -3.45 -12.27 0.23
CA ARG A 41 -3.26 -13.23 -0.87
C ARG A 41 -2.80 -12.53 -2.15
N ALA A 42 -3.35 -11.37 -2.46
CA ALA A 42 -2.95 -10.56 -3.62
C ALA A 42 -1.50 -10.09 -3.47
N VAL A 43 -1.12 -9.57 -2.28
CA VAL A 43 0.27 -9.18 -1.99
C VAL A 43 1.24 -10.37 -2.11
N ALA A 44 0.84 -11.53 -1.58
CA ALA A 44 1.67 -12.72 -1.66
C ALA A 44 1.81 -13.25 -3.10
N ALA A 45 0.75 -13.19 -3.90
CA ALA A 45 0.77 -13.55 -5.32
C ALA A 45 1.69 -12.61 -6.10
N LEU A 46 1.54 -11.31 -5.89
CA LEU A 46 2.38 -10.26 -6.49
C LEU A 46 3.86 -10.47 -6.18
N ARG A 47 4.21 -10.72 -4.91
CA ARG A 47 5.59 -11.04 -4.50
C ARG A 47 6.13 -12.27 -5.22
N ARG A 48 5.36 -13.36 -5.30
CA ARG A 48 5.81 -14.59 -5.99
C ARG A 48 6.00 -14.36 -7.49
N GLY A 49 5.10 -13.59 -8.13
CA GLY A 49 5.22 -13.19 -9.52
C GLY A 49 6.48 -12.36 -9.77
N ALA A 50 6.71 -11.35 -8.93
CA ALA A 50 7.91 -10.50 -8.95
C ALA A 50 9.19 -11.33 -8.96
N LEU A 51 9.34 -12.19 -7.94
CA LEU A 51 10.56 -12.97 -7.74
C LEU A 51 10.81 -13.94 -8.89
N ARG A 52 9.75 -14.55 -9.45
CA ARG A 52 9.86 -15.43 -10.61
C ARG A 52 10.29 -14.68 -11.86
N LEU A 53 9.71 -13.51 -12.11
CA LEU A 53 10.09 -12.67 -13.25
C LEU A 53 11.54 -12.21 -13.15
N THR A 54 11.94 -11.72 -11.97
CA THR A 54 13.33 -11.31 -11.72
C THR A 54 14.30 -12.48 -11.90
N ALA A 55 13.96 -13.68 -11.41
CA ALA A 55 14.78 -14.88 -11.61
C ALA A 55 14.92 -15.29 -13.09
N LEU A 56 13.96 -14.90 -13.93
CA LEU A 56 13.98 -15.10 -15.39
C LEU A 56 14.63 -13.93 -16.15
N GLY A 57 15.24 -12.96 -15.46
CA GLY A 57 15.92 -11.82 -16.06
C GLY A 57 15.00 -10.67 -16.48
N TRP A 58 13.71 -10.71 -16.12
CA TRP A 58 12.79 -9.61 -16.42
C TRP A 58 12.99 -8.43 -15.45
N PRO A 59 12.81 -7.19 -15.92
CA PRO A 59 12.89 -6.01 -15.06
C PRO A 59 11.75 -6.00 -14.04
N ALA A 60 12.01 -5.49 -12.84
CA ALA A 60 11.03 -5.44 -11.74
C ALA A 60 9.77 -4.63 -12.09
N THR A 61 9.86 -3.69 -13.04
CA THR A 61 8.72 -2.92 -13.55
C THR A 61 7.66 -3.78 -14.25
N MET A 62 8.00 -5.00 -14.69
CA MET A 62 7.01 -5.94 -15.25
C MET A 62 6.00 -6.44 -14.22
N LEU A 63 6.24 -6.18 -12.93
CA LEU A 63 5.25 -6.35 -11.88
C LEU A 63 3.97 -5.54 -12.14
N LEU A 64 4.06 -4.44 -12.88
CA LEU A 64 2.91 -3.61 -13.24
C LEU A 64 2.00 -4.25 -14.29
N LEU A 65 2.37 -5.42 -14.84
CA LEU A 65 1.49 -6.22 -15.70
C LEU A 65 0.43 -7.00 -14.90
N PHE A 66 0.57 -7.13 -13.59
CA PHE A 66 -0.37 -7.87 -12.74
C PHE A 66 -1.41 -6.94 -12.13
N ASP A 67 -2.67 -7.39 -12.13
CA ASP A 67 -3.79 -6.66 -11.53
C ASP A 67 -3.59 -6.39 -10.04
N GLU A 68 -2.89 -7.27 -9.33
CA GLU A 68 -2.59 -7.12 -7.91
C GLU A 68 -1.73 -5.86 -7.64
N ALA A 69 -0.88 -5.44 -8.58
CA ALA A 69 -0.12 -4.19 -8.46
C ALA A 69 -1.05 -2.97 -8.48
N TRP A 70 -2.01 -2.98 -9.41
CA TRP A 70 -2.99 -1.89 -9.56
C TRP A 70 -3.98 -1.83 -8.40
N LEU A 71 -4.38 -2.98 -7.88
CA LEU A 71 -5.15 -3.09 -6.64
C LEU A 71 -4.39 -2.43 -5.49
N LEU A 72 -3.13 -2.78 -5.29
CA LEU A 72 -2.30 -2.19 -4.23
C LEU A 72 -2.15 -0.66 -4.40
N LEU A 73 -1.92 -0.20 -5.64
CA LEU A 73 -1.85 1.24 -5.95
C LEU A 73 -3.17 1.95 -5.70
N ALA A 74 -4.31 1.33 -6.01
CA ALA A 74 -5.63 1.92 -5.74
C ALA A 74 -5.88 2.08 -4.24
N HIS A 75 -5.48 1.09 -3.43
CA HIS A 75 -5.52 1.18 -1.97
C HIS A 75 -4.59 2.29 -1.44
N ALA A 76 -3.35 2.35 -1.93
CA ALA A 76 -2.40 3.40 -1.58
C ALA A 76 -2.92 4.80 -1.98
N SER A 77 -3.56 4.93 -3.14
CA SER A 77 -4.15 6.19 -3.64
C SER A 77 -5.21 6.73 -2.69
N ARG A 78 -6.13 5.86 -2.24
CA ARG A 78 -7.19 6.25 -1.30
C ARG A 78 -6.62 6.75 0.02
N LEU A 79 -5.59 6.07 0.53
CA LEU A 79 -4.94 6.49 1.75
C LEU A 79 -4.18 7.81 1.57
N MET A 80 -3.45 7.97 0.46
CA MET A 80 -2.75 9.22 0.16
C MET A 80 -3.71 10.41 0.03
N LEU A 81 -4.86 10.20 -0.61
CA LEU A 81 -5.94 11.17 -0.71
C LEU A 81 -6.49 11.52 0.69
N ALA A 82 -6.73 10.53 1.55
CA ALA A 82 -7.18 10.76 2.92
C ALA A 82 -6.15 11.50 3.79
N LEU A 83 -4.85 11.29 3.53
CA LEU A 83 -3.77 11.90 4.29
C LEU A 83 -3.44 13.32 3.85
N THR A 84 -3.49 13.58 2.54
CA THR A 84 -2.96 14.82 1.95
C THR A 84 -4.02 15.67 1.23
N GLY A 85 -5.17 15.09 0.88
CA GLY A 85 -6.15 15.72 -0.02
C GLY A 85 -5.74 15.69 -1.50
N CYS A 86 -4.61 15.07 -1.84
CA CYS A 86 -4.11 14.97 -3.21
C CYS A 86 -4.24 13.53 -3.75
N SER A 87 -4.62 13.42 -5.02
CA SER A 87 -4.52 12.14 -5.74
C SER A 87 -3.10 12.00 -6.31
N PRO A 88 -2.44 10.84 -6.14
CA PRO A 88 -1.18 10.58 -6.83
C PRO A 88 -1.36 10.56 -8.35
N SER A 89 -0.41 11.15 -9.06
CA SER A 89 -0.14 10.87 -10.47
C SER A 89 0.86 9.72 -10.49
N PHE A 90 0.45 8.54 -10.93
CA PHE A 90 1.26 7.34 -10.80
C PHE A 90 2.30 7.21 -11.93
N ASP A 91 3.42 7.90 -11.79
CA ASP A 91 4.68 7.47 -12.42
C ASP A 91 5.27 6.35 -11.55
N THR A 92 4.94 5.10 -11.88
CA THR A 92 5.30 3.96 -11.04
C THR A 92 6.65 3.37 -11.45
N LEU A 93 7.58 3.34 -10.50
CA LEU A 93 8.85 2.65 -10.62
C LEU A 93 8.90 1.50 -9.63
N ALA A 94 9.51 0.39 -10.03
CA ALA A 94 9.64 -0.80 -9.19
C ALA A 94 11.08 -1.30 -9.17
N TRP A 95 11.54 -1.68 -7.98
CA TRP A 95 12.86 -2.27 -7.75
C TRP A 95 12.69 -3.54 -6.91
N CYS A 96 13.44 -4.59 -7.24
CA CYS A 96 13.57 -5.75 -6.39
C CYS A 96 14.74 -5.53 -5.44
N VAL A 97 14.47 -5.43 -4.14
CA VAL A 97 15.50 -5.28 -3.11
C VAL A 97 15.65 -6.63 -2.42
N ASP A 98 16.78 -7.29 -2.63
CA ASP A 98 17.20 -8.46 -1.85
C ASP A 98 17.82 -7.94 -0.54
N PRO A 99 17.36 -8.38 0.64
CA PRO A 99 17.88 -7.92 1.94
C PRO A 99 19.32 -8.35 2.22
#